data_AF-A0A9E4L826-F1
#
_entry.id   AF-A0A9E4L826-F1
#
_cell.length_a   1.000
_cell.length_b   1.000
_cell.length_c   1.000
_cell.angle_alpha   90.00
_cell.angle_beta   90.00
_cell.angle_gamma   90.00
#
_symmetry.space_group_name_H-M   'P 1'
#
loop_
_entity.id
_entity.type
_entity.pdbx_description
1 polymer ?
#
loop_
_entity_poly.entity_id
_entity_poly.type
_entity_poly.pdbx_seq_one_letter_code
_entity_poly.pdbx_strand_id
1 'polypeptide(L)'
;MGIPHPQSHIAQCLAIKQCWANIKEHCAKPSHPVSRIFVRRTGNRRLFEMNYKGAERFEIEEQEIGFLTGANHVVHADISSCFPSIYTHSIPWAIHGRQKAKQERNNLSLWGNILDRATQGVSDGQTNGLLIGPHTSNVISEIVLTKIDAILLKKDYERLSRHIDDYSYYAKTYEEAEEFIRQLSMTLREFELFLNEGKTKILPLPKPQFGNWIRELNTFQFPTEEIDFSTVRRFLDLALHLAQEVGTSAVLNYAIKMIPPRLNNRAKRLFVRESINLSLSYPYLAPLLEDHIFAKHEYEGIEAAITIFTQELVKIGIERIYPDAIAYSLYYAIKYNIKFSLPESGLKKIVSIDDCICHVLLFEYATLWELSTLREEIQKRANNLKKLDSIDQDPFWLLIYQVWPVPDLQKNHSLLAELKAKKFSFIRFQS
;
A
#
# COMPACT_ATOMS: atom_id res chain seq x y z
N MET A 1 -3.16 -10.89 -0.01
CA MET A 1 -2.81 -10.26 1.28
C MET A 1 -4.03 -9.54 1.79
N GLY A 2 -4.52 -9.93 2.97
CA GLY A 2 -5.85 -9.58 3.44
C GLY A 2 -5.90 -8.39 4.39
N ILE A 3 -7.13 -8.04 4.78
CA ILE A 3 -7.40 -7.07 5.83
C ILE A 3 -7.01 -7.71 7.17
N PRO A 4 -6.17 -7.07 8.00
CA PRO A 4 -5.77 -7.65 9.27
C PRO A 4 -6.99 -7.99 10.14
N HIS A 5 -7.05 -9.22 10.66
CA HIS A 5 -8.07 -9.59 11.64
C HIS A 5 -7.96 -8.66 12.87
N PRO A 6 -9.05 -8.03 13.34
CA PRO A 6 -8.97 -7.01 14.39
C PRO A 6 -8.31 -7.48 15.67
N GLN A 7 -8.58 -8.71 16.09
CA GLN A 7 -8.02 -9.27 17.33
C GLN A 7 -6.50 -9.42 17.25
N SER A 8 -6.02 -10.02 16.16
CA SER A 8 -4.61 -10.26 15.93
C SER A 8 -3.84 -8.94 15.74
N HIS A 9 -4.45 -7.99 15.03
CA HIS A 9 -3.86 -6.66 14.85
C HIS A 9 -3.75 -5.88 16.17
N ILE A 10 -4.77 -5.94 17.03
CA ILE A 10 -4.72 -5.37 18.38
C ILE A 10 -3.58 -6.01 19.18
N ALA A 11 -3.44 -7.34 19.14
CA ALA A 11 -2.35 -8.04 19.82
C ALA A 11 -0.96 -7.57 19.32
N GLN A 12 -0.78 -7.41 18.01
CA GLN A 12 0.46 -6.87 17.42
C GLN A 12 0.72 -5.42 17.84
N CYS A 13 -0.32 -4.58 17.87
CA CYS A 13 -0.20 -3.20 18.34
C CYS A 13 0.22 -3.14 19.82
N LEU A 14 -0.33 -4.01 20.67
CA LEU A 14 0.03 -4.10 22.08
C LEU A 14 1.47 -4.62 22.27
N ALA A 15 1.90 -5.60 21.48
CA ALA A 15 3.27 -6.09 21.48
C ALA A 15 4.28 -4.99 21.10
N ILE A 16 4.00 -4.25 20.01
CA ILE A 16 4.84 -3.11 19.59
C ILE A 16 4.87 -2.03 20.68
N LYS A 17 3.71 -1.71 21.28
CA LYS A 17 3.62 -0.74 22.38
C LYS A 17 4.47 -1.18 23.58
N GLN A 18 4.40 -2.45 23.96
CA GLN A 18 5.19 -3.02 25.07
C GLN A 18 6.70 -2.93 24.78
N CYS A 19 7.13 -3.22 23.55
CA CYS A 19 8.53 -3.23 23.15
C CYS A 19 9.07 -1.88 22.66
N TRP A 20 8.27 -0.81 22.72
CA TRP A 20 8.56 0.45 22.02
C TRP A 20 9.89 1.10 22.40
N ALA A 21 10.28 1.04 23.68
CA ALA A 21 11.56 1.59 24.12
C ALA A 21 12.74 0.88 23.45
N ASN A 22 12.71 -0.47 23.42
CA ASN A 22 13.74 -1.28 22.77
C ASN A 22 13.75 -1.13 21.25
N ILE A 23 12.57 -1.04 20.62
CA ILE A 23 12.44 -0.78 19.18
C ILE A 23 13.12 0.55 18.82
N LYS A 24 12.82 1.62 19.57
CA LYS A 24 13.45 2.92 19.32
C LYS A 24 14.96 2.89 19.49
N GLU A 25 15.46 2.20 20.51
CA GLU A 25 16.91 2.06 20.70
C GLU A 25 17.58 1.26 19.58
N HIS A 26 16.93 0.18 19.12
CA HIS A 26 17.41 -0.65 18.01
C HIS A 26 17.43 0.13 16.70
N CYS A 27 16.31 0.79 16.36
CA CYS A 27 16.17 1.56 15.12
C CYS A 27 16.98 2.87 15.10
N ALA A 28 17.47 3.34 16.26
CA ALA A 28 18.39 4.48 16.34
C ALA A 28 19.86 4.10 16.08
N LYS A 29 20.14 2.80 15.86
CA LYS A 29 21.47 2.29 15.53
C LYS A 29 21.40 1.70 14.12
N PRO A 30 22.19 2.17 13.16
CA PRO A 30 23.42 2.96 13.32
C PRO A 30 23.18 4.46 13.56
N SER A 31 24.16 5.13 14.20
CA SER A 31 24.10 6.58 14.48
C SER A 31 24.05 7.43 13.22
N HIS A 32 24.63 6.94 12.12
CA HIS A 32 24.43 7.49 10.80
C HIS A 32 23.10 6.98 10.24
N PRO A 33 22.08 7.84 10.06
CA PRO A 33 20.79 7.42 9.52
C PRO A 33 20.95 6.94 8.08
N VAL A 34 20.73 5.64 7.83
CA VAL A 34 20.68 5.07 6.48
C VAL A 34 19.26 5.09 5.94
N SER A 35 18.30 4.68 6.77
CA SER A 35 16.89 4.71 6.42
C SER A 35 16.40 6.14 6.21
N ARG A 36 15.65 6.35 5.13
CA ARG A 36 14.74 7.48 4.92
C ARG A 36 13.85 7.59 6.14
N ILE A 37 13.10 6.51 6.33
CA ILE A 37 11.83 6.45 7.06
C ILE A 37 12.05 5.82 8.42
N PHE A 38 12.33 6.69 9.39
CA PHE A 38 12.44 6.29 10.78
C PHE A 38 11.08 6.16 11.46
N VAL A 39 11.00 5.16 12.33
CA VAL A 39 9.95 5.02 13.32
C VAL A 39 10.00 6.23 14.26
N ARG A 40 9.07 7.19 14.07
CA ARG A 40 9.00 8.41 14.89
C ARG A 40 7.57 8.75 15.26
N ARG A 41 7.39 9.35 16.43
CA ARG A 41 6.09 9.91 16.82
C ARG A 41 5.90 11.23 16.08
N THR A 42 5.13 11.23 14.99
CA THR A 42 4.77 12.48 14.32
C THR A 42 3.62 13.17 15.07
N GLY A 43 3.52 14.50 14.95
CA GLY A 43 2.47 15.29 15.62
C GLY A 43 1.04 14.84 15.28
N ASN A 44 0.85 14.16 14.15
CA ASN A 44 -0.44 13.71 13.63
C ASN A 44 -0.86 12.30 14.11
N ARG A 45 -0.34 11.83 15.25
CA ARG A 45 -0.61 10.49 15.83
C ARG A 45 -0.24 9.31 14.92
N ARG A 46 0.55 9.54 13.86
CA ARG A 46 1.09 8.49 12.97
C ARG A 46 2.49 8.07 13.44
N LEU A 47 2.82 6.80 13.20
CA LEU A 47 4.15 6.24 13.51
C LEU A 47 5.10 6.25 12.31
N PHE A 48 4.54 6.31 11.10
CA PHE A 48 5.25 6.32 9.82
C PHE A 48 4.66 7.39 8.91
N GLU A 49 5.55 8.09 8.20
CA GLU A 49 5.19 9.01 7.13
C GLU A 49 6.19 8.82 6.00
N MET A 50 5.70 8.37 4.83
CA MET A 50 6.55 8.04 3.68
C MET A 50 7.05 9.29 2.93
N ASN A 51 6.55 10.48 3.25
CA ASN A 51 6.89 11.71 2.55
C ASN A 51 7.61 12.68 3.48
N TYR A 52 8.84 13.05 3.13
CA TYR A 52 9.54 14.19 3.73
C TYR A 52 8.99 15.48 3.15
N LYS A 53 8.53 16.38 4.02
CA LYS A 53 8.15 17.75 3.66
C LYS A 53 9.04 18.72 4.41
N GLY A 54 9.35 19.86 3.78
CA GLY A 54 10.12 20.93 4.42
C GLY A 54 11.59 20.58 4.63
N ALA A 55 12.14 21.02 5.77
CA ALA A 55 13.58 20.97 6.11
C ALA A 55 14.22 19.59 5.94
N GLU A 56 13.55 18.53 6.37
CA GLU A 56 14.09 17.16 6.33
C GLU A 56 14.38 16.65 4.91
N ARG A 57 13.61 17.11 3.92
CA ARG A 57 13.87 16.79 2.52
C ARG A 57 15.21 17.39 2.08
N PHE A 58 15.47 18.64 2.49
CA PHE A 58 16.71 19.33 2.14
C PHE A 58 17.90 18.68 2.84
N GLU A 59 17.77 18.27 4.11
CA GLU A 59 18.84 17.54 4.83
C GLU A 59 19.22 16.22 4.13
N ILE A 60 18.23 15.45 3.67
CA ILE A 60 18.47 14.21 2.91
C ILE A 60 19.16 14.50 1.58
N GLU A 61 18.72 15.55 0.87
CA GLU A 61 19.32 15.95 -0.41
C GLU A 61 20.76 16.44 -0.23
N GLU A 62 21.05 17.22 0.80
CA GLU A 62 22.40 17.66 1.15
C GLU A 62 23.32 16.46 1.49
N GLN A 63 22.80 15.48 2.21
CA GLN A 63 23.53 14.24 2.52
C GLN A 63 23.88 13.45 1.26
N GLU A 64 22.93 13.25 0.34
CA GLU A 64 23.19 12.60 -0.95
C GLU A 64 24.21 13.36 -1.80
N ILE A 65 24.11 14.70 -1.83
CA ILE A 65 25.09 15.55 -2.51
C ILE A 65 26.48 15.34 -1.90
N GLY A 66 26.57 15.21 -0.57
CA GLY A 66 27.79 14.82 0.12
C GLY A 66 28.36 13.49 -0.41
N PHE A 67 27.51 12.48 -0.59
CA PHE A 67 27.90 11.17 -1.11
C PHE A 67 28.38 11.18 -2.58
N LEU A 68 27.95 12.15 -3.38
CA LEU A 68 28.44 12.33 -4.76
C LEU A 68 29.91 12.71 -4.81
N THR A 69 30.46 13.29 -3.75
CA THR A 69 31.86 13.74 -3.72
C THR A 69 32.80 12.56 -3.88
N GLY A 70 33.47 12.47 -5.03
CA GLY A 70 34.38 11.38 -5.38
C GLY A 70 33.70 10.08 -5.82
N ALA A 71 32.37 10.05 -5.98
CA ALA A 71 31.66 8.92 -6.56
C ALA A 71 31.57 9.07 -8.09
N ASN A 72 31.85 7.98 -8.82
CA ASN A 72 31.70 7.90 -10.27
C ASN A 72 30.52 7.01 -10.68
N HIS A 73 29.92 6.28 -9.73
CA HIS A 73 28.78 5.40 -9.99
C HIS A 73 27.78 5.46 -8.84
N VAL A 74 26.51 5.22 -9.15
CA VAL A 74 25.46 4.98 -8.15
C VAL A 74 24.79 3.64 -8.42
N VAL A 75 24.67 2.82 -7.38
CA VAL A 75 23.87 1.60 -7.37
C VAL A 75 22.47 1.97 -6.93
N HIS A 76 21.47 1.56 -7.71
CA HIS A 76 20.10 1.42 -7.23
C HIS A 76 19.77 -0.05 -7.10
N ALA A 77 19.21 -0.45 -5.95
CA ALA A 77 18.78 -1.81 -5.68
C ALA A 77 17.44 -1.78 -4.93
N ASP A 78 16.57 -2.74 -5.20
CA ASP A 78 15.22 -2.86 -4.62
C ASP A 78 15.10 -4.27 -4.04
N ILE A 79 14.42 -4.43 -2.90
CA ILE A 79 14.14 -5.77 -2.34
C ILE A 79 12.91 -6.34 -3.04
N SER A 80 13.05 -7.54 -3.60
CA SER A 80 11.95 -8.23 -4.25
C SER A 80 10.81 -8.54 -3.27
N SER A 81 9.62 -7.98 -3.55
CA SER A 81 8.41 -8.17 -2.76
C SER A 81 8.63 -7.96 -1.26
N CYS A 82 9.27 -6.86 -0.85
CA CYS A 82 9.80 -6.65 0.50
C CYS A 82 8.86 -7.13 1.63
N PHE A 83 7.67 -6.55 1.79
CA PHE A 83 6.73 -6.94 2.86
C PHE A 83 6.32 -8.42 2.78
N PRO A 84 5.84 -8.95 1.63
CA PRO A 84 5.58 -10.39 1.45
C PRO A 84 6.75 -11.33 1.74
N SER A 85 7.99 -10.87 1.54
CA SER A 85 9.20 -11.69 1.66
C SER A 85 9.77 -11.73 3.08
N ILE A 86 9.35 -10.84 3.98
CA ILE A 86 9.90 -10.81 5.34
C ILE A 86 9.46 -12.06 6.11
N TYR A 87 10.46 -12.89 6.44
CA TYR A 87 10.28 -14.02 7.33
C TYR A 87 10.17 -13.54 8.79
N THR A 88 9.10 -13.89 9.49
CA THR A 88 8.83 -13.42 10.86
C THR A 88 9.95 -13.77 11.85
N HIS A 89 10.60 -14.92 11.73
CA HIS A 89 11.75 -15.25 12.59
C HIS A 89 13.00 -14.42 12.28
N SER A 90 13.06 -13.70 11.15
CA SER A 90 14.12 -12.72 10.90
C SER A 90 14.05 -11.55 11.90
N ILE A 91 12.89 -11.29 12.53
CA ILE A 91 12.71 -10.27 13.57
C ILE A 91 13.61 -10.54 14.78
N PRO A 92 13.52 -11.69 15.48
CA PRO A 92 14.43 -12.00 16.57
C PRO A 92 15.87 -12.24 16.08
N TRP A 93 16.11 -12.64 14.81
CA TRP A 93 17.47 -12.71 14.28
C TRP A 93 18.11 -11.32 14.22
N ALA A 94 17.35 -10.32 13.78
CA ALA A 94 17.82 -8.94 13.68
C ALA A 94 18.15 -8.35 15.06
N ILE A 95 17.32 -8.67 16.05
CA ILE A 95 17.41 -8.13 17.42
C ILE A 95 18.46 -8.87 18.26
N HIS A 96 18.39 -10.20 18.32
CA HIS A 96 19.16 -11.02 19.27
C HIS A 96 20.30 -11.80 18.62
N GLY A 97 20.38 -11.79 17.30
CA GLY A 97 21.25 -12.67 16.52
C GLY A 97 20.63 -14.03 16.27
N ARG A 98 20.90 -14.59 15.09
CA ARG A 98 20.28 -15.84 14.60
C ARG A 98 20.51 -17.04 15.52
N GLN A 99 21.71 -17.18 16.10
CA GLN A 99 22.05 -18.30 16.97
C GLN A 99 21.22 -18.28 18.26
N LYS A 100 21.20 -17.14 18.96
CA LYS A 100 20.44 -16.97 20.20
C LYS A 100 18.94 -17.11 19.96
N ALA A 101 18.42 -16.49 18.90
CA ALA A 101 17.01 -16.59 18.52
C ALA A 101 16.57 -18.04 18.23
N LYS A 102 17.44 -18.87 17.64
CA LYS A 102 17.15 -20.30 17.41
C LYS A 102 17.18 -21.12 18.70
N GLN A 103 18.16 -20.89 19.56
CA GLN A 103 18.32 -21.61 20.83
C GLN A 103 17.19 -21.27 21.83
N GLU A 104 16.77 -20.01 21.87
CA GLU A 104 15.79 -19.49 22.81
C GLU A 104 14.44 -19.13 22.14
N ARG A 105 14.05 -19.85 21.07
CA ARG A 105 12.89 -19.51 20.21
C ARG A 105 11.58 -19.27 20.97
N ASN A 106 11.36 -20.00 22.06
CA ASN A 106 10.14 -19.91 22.86
C ASN A 106 10.29 -19.03 24.11
N ASN A 107 11.47 -18.43 24.34
CA ASN A 107 11.71 -17.59 25.50
C ASN A 107 11.07 -16.21 25.31
N LEU A 108 9.95 -15.96 25.99
CA LEU A 108 9.24 -14.68 25.94
C LEU A 108 9.89 -13.58 26.78
N SER A 109 11.00 -13.85 27.48
CA SER A 109 11.84 -12.77 28.04
C SER A 109 12.57 -12.00 26.94
N LEU A 110 12.71 -12.59 25.74
CA LEU A 110 13.28 -11.95 24.56
C LEU A 110 12.18 -11.20 23.79
N TRP A 111 12.26 -9.87 23.80
CA TRP A 111 11.24 -9.01 23.18
C TRP A 111 11.05 -9.25 21.67
N GLY A 112 12.13 -9.59 20.95
CA GLY A 112 12.05 -10.05 19.56
C GLY A 112 11.12 -11.27 19.34
N ASN A 113 11.06 -12.21 20.28
CA ASN A 113 10.16 -13.37 20.19
C ASN A 113 8.69 -12.98 20.46
N ILE A 114 8.46 -11.94 21.28
CA ILE A 114 7.11 -11.38 21.49
C ILE A 114 6.60 -10.78 20.17
N LEU A 115 7.43 -9.98 19.49
CA LEU A 115 7.08 -9.36 18.20
C LEU A 115 6.86 -10.40 17.10
N ASP A 116 7.73 -11.42 17.03
CA ASP A 116 7.62 -12.54 16.10
C ASP A 116 6.26 -13.25 16.25
N ARG A 117 5.92 -13.68 17.48
CA ARG A 117 4.66 -14.38 17.76
C ARG A 117 3.44 -13.51 17.44
N ALA A 118 3.47 -12.23 17.81
CA ALA A 118 2.36 -11.32 17.52
C ALA A 118 2.21 -11.06 16.02
N THR A 119 3.30 -11.05 15.27
CA THR A 119 3.29 -10.88 13.81
C THR A 119 2.75 -12.11 13.10
N GLN A 120 3.17 -13.32 13.50
CA GLN A 120 2.58 -14.57 13.00
C GLN A 120 1.07 -14.63 13.25
N GLY A 121 0.60 -14.13 14.40
CA GLY A 121 -0.83 -14.11 14.71
C GLY A 121 -1.68 -13.27 13.75
N VAL A 122 -1.09 -12.27 13.07
CA VAL A 122 -1.78 -11.42 12.07
C VAL A 122 -1.95 -12.14 10.73
N SER A 123 -1.18 -13.20 10.49
CA SER A 123 -1.17 -14.02 9.29
C SER A 123 -1.55 -15.47 9.58
N ASP A 124 -2.43 -15.70 10.56
CA ASP A 124 -2.98 -17.02 10.92
C ASP A 124 -1.90 -18.08 11.22
N GLY A 125 -0.80 -17.64 11.84
CA GLY A 125 0.34 -18.48 12.19
C GLY A 125 1.36 -18.67 11.06
N GLN A 126 1.10 -18.12 9.86
CA GLN A 126 2.08 -18.13 8.79
C GLN A 126 3.32 -17.32 9.20
N THR A 127 4.49 -17.83 8.83
CA THR A 127 5.76 -17.23 9.21
C THR A 127 6.37 -16.37 8.11
N ASN A 128 5.80 -16.34 6.90
CA ASN A 128 6.31 -15.58 5.77
C ASN A 128 5.33 -14.47 5.39
N GLY A 129 5.86 -13.25 5.30
CA GLY A 129 5.15 -12.09 4.82
C GLY A 129 4.52 -11.25 5.91
N LEU A 130 4.56 -9.94 5.69
CA LEU A 130 3.85 -8.93 6.45
C LEU A 130 2.68 -8.40 5.62
N LEU A 131 1.59 -8.01 6.28
CA LEU A 131 0.49 -7.32 5.60
C LEU A 131 0.95 -5.95 5.09
N ILE A 132 0.58 -5.60 3.86
CA ILE A 132 0.82 -4.27 3.30
C ILE A 132 -0.24 -3.30 3.79
N GLY A 133 0.17 -2.12 4.26
CA GLY A 133 -0.72 -1.03 4.67
C GLY A 133 -0.68 -0.69 6.16
N PRO A 134 -0.80 -1.65 7.10
CA PRO A 134 -0.71 -1.36 8.52
C PRO A 134 0.64 -0.74 8.91
N HIS A 135 0.62 0.30 9.74
CA HIS A 135 1.85 0.90 10.28
C HIS A 135 2.67 -0.08 11.11
N THR A 136 2.04 -1.10 11.70
CA THR A 136 2.73 -2.16 12.44
C THR A 136 3.71 -2.92 11.55
N SER A 137 3.31 -3.26 10.32
CA SER A 137 4.19 -3.91 9.34
C SER A 137 5.41 -3.07 9.00
N ASN A 138 5.25 -1.75 8.88
CA ASN A 138 6.37 -0.85 8.64
C ASN A 138 7.34 -0.81 9.84
N VAL A 139 6.83 -0.84 11.07
CA VAL A 139 7.69 -0.94 12.27
C VAL A 139 8.50 -2.23 12.21
N ILE A 140 7.84 -3.35 11.89
CA ILE A 140 8.46 -4.68 11.87
C ILE A 140 9.51 -4.78 10.75
N SER A 141 9.21 -4.29 9.54
CA SER A 141 10.19 -4.28 8.45
C SER A 141 11.40 -3.42 8.80
N GLU A 142 11.20 -2.25 9.40
CA GLU A 142 12.29 -1.35 9.76
C GLU A 142 13.24 -1.96 10.80
N ILE A 143 12.76 -2.79 11.74
CA ILE A 143 13.62 -3.54 12.68
C ILE A 143 14.61 -4.44 11.95
N VAL A 144 14.14 -5.16 10.93
CA VAL A 144 14.95 -6.10 10.14
C VAL A 144 15.91 -5.32 9.23
N LEU A 145 15.40 -4.34 8.49
CA LEU A 145 16.19 -3.58 7.53
C LEU A 145 17.25 -2.70 8.20
N THR A 146 16.96 -2.12 9.37
CA THR A 146 17.98 -1.39 10.15
C THR A 146 19.17 -2.29 10.53
N LYS A 147 18.92 -3.58 10.81
CA LYS A 147 20.01 -4.50 11.11
C LYS A 147 20.88 -4.75 9.88
N ILE A 148 20.28 -4.87 8.70
CA ILE A 148 20.99 -5.01 7.42
C ILE A 148 21.84 -3.77 7.17
N ASP A 149 21.27 -2.57 7.32
CA ASP A 149 21.99 -1.29 7.22
C ASP A 149 23.22 -1.27 8.14
N ALA A 150 23.06 -1.67 9.40
CA ALA A 150 24.15 -1.71 10.38
C ALA A 150 25.26 -2.72 10.01
N ILE A 151 24.94 -3.81 9.32
CA ILE A 151 25.94 -4.78 8.84
C ILE A 151 26.73 -4.18 7.67
N LEU A 152 26.06 -3.48 6.75
CA LEU A 152 26.69 -2.83 5.61
C LEU A 152 27.62 -1.68 6.05
N LEU A 153 27.18 -0.84 6.98
CA LEU A 153 28.04 0.22 7.52
C LEU A 153 29.29 -0.33 8.21
N LYS A 154 29.20 -1.47 8.89
CA LYS A 154 30.38 -2.14 9.49
C LYS A 154 31.37 -2.70 8.47
N LYS A 155 30.98 -2.75 7.20
CA LYS A 155 31.83 -3.11 6.05
C LYS A 155 32.28 -1.87 5.27
N ASP A 156 32.24 -0.70 5.91
CA ASP A 156 32.70 0.59 5.37
C ASP A 156 31.85 1.14 4.21
N TYR A 157 30.60 0.71 4.07
CA TYR A 157 29.65 1.24 3.09
C TYR A 157 28.93 2.52 3.58
N GLU A 158 29.69 3.57 3.90
CA GLU A 158 29.15 4.80 4.53
C GLU A 158 28.28 5.66 3.60
N ARG A 159 28.52 5.62 2.29
CA ARG A 159 27.76 6.37 1.28
C ARG A 159 26.48 5.65 0.86
N LEU A 160 25.73 5.19 1.85
CA LEU A 160 24.55 4.36 1.72
C LEU A 160 23.31 5.11 2.22
N SER A 161 22.24 5.01 1.47
CA SER A 161 20.91 5.45 1.89
C SER A 161 19.86 4.43 1.48
N ARG A 162 18.75 4.39 2.20
CA ARG A 162 17.62 3.49 1.93
C ARG A 162 16.31 4.26 2.00
N HIS A 163 15.34 3.96 1.15
CA HIS A 163 13.97 4.45 1.27
C HIS A 163 13.02 3.25 1.26
N ILE A 164 12.57 2.81 2.45
CA ILE A 164 11.88 1.52 2.65
C ILE A 164 12.78 0.37 2.20
N ASP A 165 12.58 -0.16 1.00
CA ASP A 165 13.29 -1.26 0.37
C ASP A 165 14.24 -0.83 -0.75
N ASP A 166 14.17 0.43 -1.18
CA ASP A 166 15.05 0.99 -2.20
C ASP A 166 16.39 1.42 -1.58
N TYR A 167 17.48 0.77 -1.95
CA TYR A 167 18.84 1.16 -1.58
C TYR A 167 19.50 2.02 -2.67
N SER A 168 20.25 3.03 -2.23
CA SER A 168 21.16 3.81 -3.05
C SER A 168 22.54 3.85 -2.43
N TYR A 169 23.55 3.41 -3.19
CA TYR A 169 24.94 3.41 -2.77
C TYR A 169 25.82 4.11 -3.81
N TYR A 170 26.67 5.03 -3.35
CA TYR A 170 27.52 5.84 -4.22
C TYR A 170 28.95 5.31 -4.18
N ALA A 171 29.45 4.82 -5.31
CA ALA A 171 30.72 4.14 -5.47
C ALA A 171 31.73 4.98 -6.27
N LYS A 172 33.02 4.88 -5.95
CA LYS A 172 34.14 5.52 -6.67
C LYS A 172 34.46 4.80 -7.97
N THR A 173 34.30 3.48 -8.02
CA THR A 173 34.54 2.68 -9.22
C THR A 173 33.38 1.75 -9.51
N TYR A 174 33.37 1.18 -10.72
CA TYR A 174 32.35 0.21 -11.10
C TYR A 174 32.51 -1.10 -10.31
N GLU A 175 33.75 -1.51 -10.03
CA GLU A 175 34.08 -2.70 -9.24
C GLU A 175 33.59 -2.56 -7.79
N GLU A 176 33.73 -1.37 -7.18
CA GLU A 176 33.17 -1.09 -5.85
C GLU A 176 31.63 -1.19 -5.86
N ALA A 177 30.98 -0.75 -6.94
CA ALA A 177 29.53 -0.86 -7.10
C ALA A 177 29.07 -2.32 -7.23
N GLU A 178 29.77 -3.15 -8.01
CA GLU A 178 29.49 -4.59 -8.13
C GLU A 178 29.71 -5.33 -6.81
N GLU A 179 30.80 -5.02 -6.11
CA GLU A 179 31.10 -5.60 -4.81
C GLU A 179 30.03 -5.22 -3.77
N PHE A 180 29.55 -3.97 -3.78
CA PHE A 180 28.43 -3.56 -2.94
C PHE A 180 27.16 -4.38 -3.21
N ILE A 181 26.77 -4.55 -4.48
CA ILE A 181 25.58 -5.37 -4.84
C ILE A 181 25.74 -6.80 -4.31
N ARG A 182 26.92 -7.38 -4.45
CA ARG A 182 27.22 -8.73 -3.94
C ARG A 182 27.11 -8.79 -2.42
N GLN A 183 27.67 -7.83 -1.70
CA GLN A 183 27.58 -7.77 -0.23
C GLN A 183 26.15 -7.53 0.26
N LEU A 184 25.40 -6.64 -0.41
CA LEU A 184 23.98 -6.40 -0.11
C LEU A 184 23.17 -7.68 -0.31
N SER A 185 23.35 -8.37 -1.44
CA SER A 185 22.69 -9.64 -1.73
C SER A 185 23.00 -10.72 -0.69
N MET A 186 24.26 -10.87 -0.31
CA MET A 186 24.67 -11.80 0.76
C MET A 186 24.03 -11.46 2.11
N THR A 187 24.04 -10.18 2.48
CA THR A 187 23.49 -9.72 3.76
C THR A 187 21.97 -9.90 3.81
N LEU A 188 21.25 -9.56 2.74
CA LEU A 188 19.82 -9.78 2.63
C LEU A 188 19.45 -11.26 2.77
N ARG A 189 20.25 -12.15 2.17
CA ARG A 189 20.05 -13.60 2.22
C ARG A 189 20.13 -14.16 3.64
N GLU A 190 20.90 -13.54 4.55
CA GLU A 190 20.94 -13.93 5.97
C GLU A 190 19.58 -13.76 6.67
N PHE A 191 18.72 -12.88 6.14
CA PHE A 191 17.37 -12.59 6.61
C PHE A 191 16.28 -13.10 5.66
N GLU A 192 16.64 -13.97 4.70
CA GLU A 192 15.73 -14.55 3.70
C GLU A 192 15.11 -13.54 2.74
N LEU A 193 15.79 -12.40 2.54
CA LEU A 193 15.42 -11.38 1.56
C LEU A 193 16.29 -11.49 0.31
N PHE A 194 15.77 -11.01 -0.81
CA PHE A 194 16.43 -11.08 -2.12
C PHE A 194 16.32 -9.75 -2.86
N LEU A 195 17.33 -9.44 -3.67
CA LEU A 195 17.29 -8.30 -4.57
C LEU A 195 16.34 -8.55 -5.74
N ASN A 196 15.72 -7.47 -6.20
CA ASN A 196 15.01 -7.42 -7.45
C ASN A 196 16.02 -7.17 -8.58
N GLU A 197 16.47 -8.24 -9.24
CA GLU A 197 17.48 -8.16 -10.29
C GLU A 197 17.06 -7.22 -11.44
N GLY A 198 15.77 -7.21 -11.81
CA GLY A 198 15.26 -6.35 -12.88
C GLY A 198 15.25 -4.86 -12.55
N LYS A 199 15.26 -4.48 -11.27
CA LYS A 199 15.36 -3.09 -10.82
C LYS A 199 16.75 -2.69 -10.34
N THR A 200 17.64 -3.66 -10.15
CA THR A 200 19.01 -3.42 -9.68
C THR A 200 19.87 -2.92 -10.83
N LYS A 201 20.51 -1.76 -10.67
CA LYS A 201 21.29 -1.12 -11.74
C LYS A 201 22.47 -0.32 -11.20
N ILE A 202 23.58 -0.37 -11.93
CA ILE A 202 24.73 0.52 -11.74
C ILE A 202 24.65 1.61 -12.80
N LEU A 203 24.70 2.86 -12.37
CA LEU A 203 24.58 4.02 -13.25
C LEU A 203 25.81 4.91 -13.12
N PRO A 204 26.41 5.39 -14.22
CA PRO A 204 27.55 6.30 -14.16
C PRO A 204 27.14 7.69 -13.64
N LEU A 205 28.08 8.38 -13.01
CA LEU A 205 28.00 9.77 -12.56
C LEU A 205 29.05 10.64 -13.30
N PRO A 206 28.83 11.96 -13.47
CA PRO A 206 27.65 12.70 -13.04
C PRO A 206 26.46 12.35 -13.91
N LYS A 207 25.35 11.99 -13.28
CA LYS A 207 24.06 11.97 -13.95
C LYS A 207 23.46 13.35 -13.79
N PRO A 208 23.02 13.98 -14.88
CA PRO A 208 21.98 14.98 -14.71
C PRO A 208 20.81 14.26 -14.02
N GLN A 209 20.01 14.97 -13.22
CA GLN A 209 18.74 14.44 -12.72
C GLN A 209 17.70 14.27 -13.87
N PHE A 210 18.12 13.82 -15.07
CA PHE A 210 17.32 13.59 -16.27
C PHE A 210 16.49 12.32 -16.13
N GLY A 211 15.31 12.34 -16.76
CA GLY A 211 14.39 11.19 -16.84
C GLY A 211 13.44 11.08 -15.66
N ASN A 212 13.44 12.04 -14.73
CA ASN A 212 12.35 12.13 -13.79
C ASN A 212 11.17 12.80 -14.51
N TRP A 213 10.28 12.00 -15.07
CA TRP A 213 8.99 12.44 -15.61
C TRP A 213 8.25 13.38 -14.64
N ILE A 214 8.53 13.29 -13.32
CA ILE A 214 8.06 14.25 -12.31
C ILE A 214 8.56 15.66 -12.59
N ARG A 215 9.85 15.84 -12.93
CA ARG A 215 10.42 17.15 -13.29
C ARG A 215 9.77 17.70 -14.54
N GLU A 216 9.59 16.87 -15.56
CA GLU A 216 8.95 17.29 -16.83
C GLU A 216 7.47 17.65 -16.64
N LEU A 217 6.76 16.96 -15.75
CA LEU A 217 5.43 17.40 -15.35
C LEU A 217 5.48 18.69 -14.52
N ASN A 218 6.45 18.86 -13.62
CA ASN A 218 6.60 20.06 -12.78
C ASN A 218 7.07 21.30 -13.56
N THR A 219 7.68 21.15 -14.74
CA THR A 219 7.99 22.29 -15.62
C THR A 219 6.75 22.82 -16.33
N PHE A 220 5.65 22.04 -16.37
CA PHE A 220 4.40 22.52 -16.91
C PHE A 220 3.82 23.64 -16.03
N GLN A 221 3.76 24.84 -16.60
CA GLN A 221 3.18 25.99 -15.91
C GLN A 221 1.69 26.05 -16.17
N PHE A 222 0.91 25.82 -15.10
CA PHE A 222 -0.50 26.21 -15.11
C PHE A 222 -0.59 27.73 -15.00
N PRO A 223 -1.49 28.39 -15.77
CA PRO A 223 -1.79 29.83 -15.61
C PRO A 223 -2.10 30.15 -14.16
N THR A 224 -1.99 31.38 -13.66
CA THR A 224 -2.42 31.72 -12.29
C THR A 224 -3.92 31.87 -12.15
N GLU A 225 -4.58 32.27 -13.25
CA GLU A 225 -6.03 32.52 -13.35
C GLU A 225 -6.83 31.23 -13.60
N GLU A 226 -8.07 31.34 -14.05
CA GLU A 226 -8.89 30.17 -14.39
C GLU A 226 -8.23 29.32 -15.50
N ILE A 227 -8.20 28.00 -15.30
CA ILE A 227 -7.58 27.06 -16.24
C ILE A 227 -8.62 26.62 -17.26
N ASP A 228 -8.25 26.72 -18.54
CA ASP A 228 -9.13 26.41 -19.65
C ASP A 228 -8.98 24.96 -20.16
N PHE A 229 -9.86 24.61 -21.10
CA PHE A 229 -9.88 23.29 -21.73
C PHE A 229 -8.56 22.94 -22.40
N SER A 230 -7.95 23.90 -23.11
CA SER A 230 -6.74 23.65 -23.91
C SER A 230 -5.54 23.35 -23.01
N THR A 231 -5.44 24.05 -21.87
CA THR A 231 -4.37 23.83 -20.89
C THR A 231 -4.48 22.46 -20.24
N VAL A 232 -5.68 22.06 -19.79
CA VAL A 232 -5.89 20.73 -19.21
C VAL A 232 -5.55 19.64 -20.22
N ARG A 233 -6.04 19.77 -21.47
CA ARG A 233 -5.76 18.80 -22.53
C ARG A 233 -4.26 18.64 -22.78
N ARG A 234 -3.54 19.76 -22.96
CA ARG A 234 -2.10 19.76 -23.19
C ARG A 234 -1.32 19.09 -22.05
N PHE A 235 -1.74 19.29 -20.81
CA PHE A 235 -1.11 18.65 -19.65
C PHE A 235 -1.37 17.15 -19.59
N LEU A 236 -2.61 16.72 -19.84
CA LEU A 236 -2.94 15.29 -19.86
C LEU A 236 -2.25 14.56 -21.02
N ASP A 237 -2.16 15.18 -22.20
CA ASP A 237 -1.42 14.64 -23.35
C ASP A 237 0.07 14.46 -23.03
N LEU A 238 0.68 15.46 -22.36
CA LEU A 238 2.07 15.35 -21.86
C LEU A 238 2.21 14.19 -20.87
N ALA A 239 1.31 14.08 -19.89
CA ALA A 239 1.35 13.01 -18.90
C ALA A 239 1.19 11.62 -19.54
N LEU A 240 0.31 11.49 -20.54
CA LEU A 240 0.11 10.24 -21.26
C LEU A 240 1.34 9.87 -22.11
N HIS A 241 1.95 10.85 -22.79
CA HIS A 241 3.18 10.65 -23.53
C HIS A 241 4.32 10.14 -22.62
N LEU A 242 4.54 10.81 -21.49
CA LEU A 242 5.54 10.39 -20.50
C LEU A 242 5.23 9.02 -19.90
N ALA A 243 3.95 8.70 -19.65
CA ALA A 243 3.56 7.38 -19.16
C ALA A 243 3.91 6.26 -20.15
N GLN A 244 3.72 6.52 -21.45
CA GLN A 244 4.05 5.59 -22.53
C GLN A 244 5.55 5.44 -22.73
N GLU A 245 6.31 6.54 -22.67
CA GLU A 245 7.77 6.54 -22.82
C GLU A 245 8.46 5.79 -21.67
N VAL A 246 8.06 6.07 -20.43
CA VAL A 246 8.62 5.41 -19.24
C VAL A 246 8.06 3.98 -19.08
N GLY A 247 6.94 3.67 -19.74
CA GLY A 247 6.25 2.39 -19.59
C GLY A 247 5.62 2.20 -18.21
N THR A 248 5.33 3.30 -17.49
CA THR A 248 4.73 3.25 -16.15
C THR A 248 3.52 4.16 -16.05
N SER A 249 2.52 3.61 -15.40
CA SER A 249 1.20 4.18 -15.24
C SER A 249 1.12 5.07 -13.98
N ALA A 250 2.20 5.10 -13.18
CA ALA A 250 2.43 5.98 -12.04
C ALA A 250 2.49 7.47 -12.44
N VAL A 251 2.93 7.76 -13.68
CA VAL A 251 2.95 9.12 -14.24
C VAL A 251 1.54 9.74 -14.22
N LEU A 252 0.54 8.96 -14.64
CA LEU A 252 -0.87 9.40 -14.69
C LEU A 252 -1.43 9.67 -13.29
N ASN A 253 -1.09 8.80 -12.32
CA ASN A 253 -1.49 8.97 -10.92
C ASN A 253 -0.97 10.30 -10.35
N TYR A 254 0.31 10.62 -10.61
CA TYR A 254 0.91 11.88 -10.18
C TYR A 254 0.31 13.08 -10.92
N ALA A 255 0.15 12.99 -12.25
CA ALA A 255 -0.40 14.07 -13.06
C ALA A 255 -1.82 14.45 -12.63
N ILE A 256 -2.71 13.49 -12.38
CA ILE A 256 -4.08 13.76 -11.87
C ILE A 256 -4.05 14.59 -10.59
N LYS A 257 -3.07 14.37 -9.71
CA LYS A 257 -2.92 15.10 -8.45
C LYS A 257 -2.37 16.51 -8.62
N MET A 258 -1.74 16.82 -9.74
CA MET A 258 -1.14 18.13 -10.02
C MET A 258 -2.13 19.18 -10.51
N ILE A 259 -3.21 18.76 -11.19
CA ILE A 259 -4.14 19.71 -11.80
C ILE A 259 -4.86 20.52 -10.70
N PRO A 260 -4.73 21.86 -10.71
CA PRO A 260 -5.40 22.70 -9.72
C PRO A 260 -6.93 22.67 -9.85
N PRO A 261 -7.69 22.89 -8.75
CA PRO A 261 -9.16 22.87 -8.77
C PRO A 261 -9.81 24.01 -9.55
N ARG A 262 -9.08 25.10 -9.84
CA ARG A 262 -9.52 26.33 -10.51
C ARG A 262 -9.73 26.20 -12.02
N LEU A 263 -10.52 25.20 -12.41
CA LEU A 263 -10.86 24.89 -13.79
C LEU A 263 -12.18 25.59 -14.19
N ASN A 264 -12.24 26.10 -15.42
CA ASN A 264 -13.52 26.55 -15.98
C ASN A 264 -14.45 25.36 -16.25
N ASN A 265 -15.76 25.61 -16.45
CA ASN A 265 -16.74 24.53 -16.60
C ASN A 265 -16.44 23.57 -17.76
N ARG A 266 -15.87 24.06 -18.86
CA ARG A 266 -15.50 23.20 -20.01
C ARG A 266 -14.28 22.32 -19.67
N ALA A 267 -13.31 22.88 -18.96
CA ALA A 267 -12.11 22.19 -18.49
C ALA A 267 -12.44 21.12 -17.44
N LYS A 268 -13.33 21.40 -16.48
CA LYS A 268 -13.85 20.41 -15.53
C LYS A 268 -14.44 19.20 -16.25
N ARG A 269 -15.34 19.45 -17.21
CA ARG A 269 -15.98 18.38 -18.01
C ARG A 269 -14.96 17.52 -18.74
N LEU A 270 -13.95 18.13 -19.36
CA LEU A 270 -12.86 17.40 -20.00
C LEU A 270 -12.10 16.55 -18.99
N PHE A 271 -11.64 17.18 -17.90
CA PHE A 271 -10.78 16.51 -16.93
C PHE A 271 -11.45 15.29 -16.31
N VAL A 272 -12.73 15.41 -15.95
CA VAL A 272 -13.51 14.30 -15.41
C VAL A 272 -13.66 13.17 -16.44
N ARG A 273 -14.03 13.51 -17.69
CA ARG A 273 -14.22 12.50 -18.76
C ARG A 273 -12.92 11.78 -19.12
N GLU A 274 -11.81 12.51 -19.27
CA GLU A 274 -10.51 11.91 -19.56
C GLU A 274 -10.04 11.04 -18.38
N SER A 275 -10.22 11.49 -17.14
CA SER A 275 -9.85 10.69 -15.96
C SER A 275 -10.67 9.39 -15.86
N ILE A 276 -11.95 9.44 -16.23
CA ILE A 276 -12.81 8.26 -16.37
C ILE A 276 -12.28 7.32 -17.46
N ASN A 277 -12.01 7.83 -18.67
CA ASN A 277 -11.52 7.03 -19.79
C ASN A 277 -10.17 6.36 -19.48
N LEU A 278 -9.27 7.12 -18.85
CA LEU A 278 -7.99 6.60 -18.35
C LEU A 278 -8.23 5.52 -17.31
N SER A 279 -9.14 5.73 -16.35
CA SER A 279 -9.41 4.73 -15.30
C SER A 279 -10.08 3.47 -15.81
N LEU A 280 -10.91 3.53 -16.86
CA LEU A 280 -11.44 2.32 -17.51
C LEU A 280 -10.32 1.55 -18.25
N SER A 281 -9.35 2.26 -18.82
CA SER A 281 -8.17 1.64 -19.44
C SER A 281 -7.16 1.12 -18.41
N TYR A 282 -7.11 1.79 -17.25
CA TYR A 282 -6.15 1.61 -16.18
C TYR A 282 -6.87 1.57 -14.81
N PRO A 283 -7.54 0.44 -14.45
CA PRO A 283 -8.44 0.38 -13.28
C PRO A 283 -7.84 0.76 -11.94
N TYR A 284 -6.51 0.67 -11.77
CA TYR A 284 -5.81 1.10 -10.55
C TYR A 284 -5.88 2.62 -10.32
N LEU A 285 -6.34 3.42 -11.29
CA LEU A 285 -6.62 4.86 -11.13
C LEU A 285 -7.99 5.15 -10.50
N ALA A 286 -8.93 4.18 -10.53
CA ALA A 286 -10.27 4.33 -9.96
C ALA A 286 -10.29 4.82 -8.49
N PRO A 287 -9.39 4.40 -7.58
CA PRO A 287 -9.33 4.91 -6.20
C PRO A 287 -9.12 6.43 -6.09
N LEU A 288 -8.46 7.04 -7.08
CA LEU A 288 -8.10 8.46 -7.02
C LEU A 288 -9.26 9.38 -7.40
N LEU A 289 -10.23 8.86 -8.16
CA LEU A 289 -11.24 9.69 -8.80
C LEU A 289 -12.11 10.40 -7.78
N GLU A 290 -12.49 9.77 -6.68
CA GLU A 290 -13.26 10.44 -5.63
C GLU A 290 -12.56 11.70 -5.12
N ASP A 291 -11.38 11.52 -4.53
CA ASP A 291 -10.67 12.57 -3.78
C ASP A 291 -10.06 13.65 -4.68
N HIS A 292 -9.78 13.33 -5.94
CA HIS A 292 -9.08 14.22 -6.86
C HIS A 292 -9.94 14.71 -8.02
N ILE A 293 -11.00 13.98 -8.40
CA ILE A 293 -11.79 14.27 -9.60
C ILE A 293 -13.23 14.64 -9.21
N PHE A 294 -14.03 13.68 -8.73
CA PHE A 294 -15.47 13.84 -8.56
C PHE A 294 -15.82 14.86 -7.47
N ALA A 295 -15.21 14.77 -6.28
CA ALA A 295 -15.50 15.68 -5.18
C ALA A 295 -14.97 17.11 -5.41
N LYS A 296 -14.01 17.30 -6.34
CA LYS A 296 -13.34 18.60 -6.57
C LYS A 296 -13.82 19.34 -7.80
N HIS A 297 -14.39 18.65 -8.79
CA HIS A 297 -14.68 19.20 -10.11
C HIS A 297 -16.13 19.00 -10.53
N GLU A 298 -17.06 19.35 -9.64
CA GLU A 298 -18.50 19.27 -9.90
C GLU A 298 -18.92 20.18 -11.07
N TYR A 299 -19.82 19.64 -11.89
CA TYR A 299 -20.47 20.34 -13.01
C TYR A 299 -21.82 19.68 -13.33
N GLU A 300 -22.70 20.42 -14.03
CA GLU A 300 -24.01 19.92 -14.44
C GLU A 300 -23.91 18.66 -15.33
N GLY A 301 -24.46 17.54 -14.85
CA GLY A 301 -24.41 16.25 -15.54
C GLY A 301 -23.20 15.37 -15.21
N ILE A 302 -22.44 15.69 -14.15
CA ILE A 302 -21.36 14.81 -13.65
C ILE A 302 -21.89 13.45 -13.20
N GLU A 303 -23.08 13.39 -12.59
CA GLU A 303 -23.71 12.16 -12.11
C GLU A 303 -23.89 11.13 -13.22
N ALA A 304 -24.25 11.57 -14.44
CA ALA A 304 -24.36 10.69 -15.60
C ALA A 304 -23.00 10.11 -16.01
N ALA A 305 -21.92 10.90 -15.91
CA ALA A 305 -20.58 10.42 -16.19
C ALA A 305 -20.10 9.40 -15.15
N ILE A 306 -20.33 9.67 -13.86
CA ILE A 306 -20.02 8.74 -12.76
C ILE A 306 -20.84 7.44 -12.92
N THR A 307 -22.11 7.55 -13.31
CA THR A 307 -22.98 6.39 -13.58
C THR A 307 -22.42 5.52 -14.69
N ILE A 308 -22.07 6.11 -15.84
CA ILE A 308 -21.47 5.38 -16.96
C ILE A 308 -20.17 4.71 -16.53
N PHE A 309 -19.26 5.45 -15.88
CA PHE A 309 -18.00 4.92 -15.38
C PHE A 309 -18.21 3.73 -14.45
N THR A 310 -19.10 3.88 -13.48
CA THR A 310 -19.39 2.85 -12.47
C THR A 310 -19.93 1.58 -13.14
N GLN A 311 -20.87 1.72 -14.08
CA GLN A 311 -21.44 0.58 -14.83
C GLN A 311 -20.41 -0.14 -15.72
N GLU A 312 -19.51 0.60 -16.37
CA GLU A 312 -18.46 -0.02 -17.19
C GLU A 312 -17.35 -0.65 -16.33
N LEU A 313 -16.98 -0.03 -15.21
CA LEU A 313 -15.93 -0.54 -14.33
C LEU A 313 -16.29 -1.90 -13.72
N VAL A 314 -17.55 -2.14 -13.33
CA VAL A 314 -17.98 -3.46 -12.83
C VAL A 314 -17.90 -4.53 -13.91
N LYS A 315 -18.25 -4.19 -15.17
CA LYS A 315 -18.16 -5.13 -16.29
C LYS A 315 -16.72 -5.55 -16.53
N ILE A 316 -15.82 -4.57 -16.66
CA ILE A 316 -14.37 -4.80 -16.81
C ILE A 316 -13.85 -5.64 -15.64
N GLY A 317 -14.25 -5.29 -14.41
CA GLY A 317 -13.86 -5.99 -13.20
C GLY A 317 -14.27 -7.46 -13.20
N ILE A 318 -15.51 -7.77 -13.58
CA ILE A 318 -16.02 -9.14 -13.66
C ILE A 318 -15.34 -9.91 -14.81
N GLU A 319 -15.23 -9.31 -16.00
CA GLU A 319 -14.67 -9.97 -17.20
C GLU A 319 -13.19 -10.32 -17.04
N ARG A 320 -12.42 -9.45 -16.40
CA ARG A 320 -10.98 -9.63 -16.19
C ARG A 320 -10.62 -10.22 -14.82
N ILE A 321 -11.62 -10.40 -13.94
CA ILE A 321 -11.45 -10.85 -12.55
C ILE A 321 -10.49 -9.91 -11.81
N TYR A 322 -10.82 -8.62 -11.78
CA TYR A 322 -10.09 -7.58 -11.04
C TYR A 322 -10.88 -7.17 -9.79
N PRO A 323 -10.60 -7.77 -8.61
CA PRO A 323 -11.31 -7.45 -7.37
C PRO A 323 -11.29 -5.95 -7.04
N ASP A 324 -10.15 -5.28 -7.22
CA ASP A 324 -10.06 -3.84 -6.95
C ASP A 324 -11.04 -3.02 -7.81
N ALA A 325 -11.15 -3.31 -9.10
CA ALA A 325 -12.08 -2.61 -9.99
C ALA A 325 -13.54 -2.85 -9.58
N ILE A 326 -13.87 -4.08 -9.20
CA ILE A 326 -15.20 -4.45 -8.70
C ILE A 326 -15.51 -3.73 -7.40
N ALA A 327 -14.58 -3.74 -6.45
CA ALA A 327 -14.72 -3.08 -5.16
C ALA A 327 -14.96 -1.57 -5.32
N TYR A 328 -14.13 -0.89 -6.12
CA TYR A 328 -14.33 0.55 -6.34
C TYR A 328 -15.61 0.85 -7.12
N SER A 329 -16.00 0.02 -8.08
CA SER A 329 -17.29 0.18 -8.76
C SER A 329 -18.47 0.05 -7.79
N LEU A 330 -18.48 -0.97 -6.92
CA LEU A 330 -19.51 -1.14 -5.89
C LEU A 330 -19.52 0.04 -4.90
N TYR A 331 -18.33 0.51 -4.49
CA TYR A 331 -18.20 1.69 -3.65
C TYR A 331 -18.84 2.93 -4.30
N TYR A 332 -18.52 3.21 -5.55
CA TYR A 332 -19.12 4.33 -6.28
C TYR A 332 -20.63 4.16 -6.45
N ALA A 333 -21.09 2.93 -6.71
CA ALA A 333 -22.52 2.65 -6.84
C ALA A 333 -23.29 2.93 -5.54
N ILE A 334 -22.73 2.54 -4.39
CA ILE A 334 -23.32 2.81 -3.07
C ILE A 334 -23.27 4.31 -2.77
N LYS A 335 -22.10 4.95 -2.94
CA LYS A 335 -21.87 6.35 -2.59
C LYS A 335 -22.76 7.31 -3.39
N TYR A 336 -22.91 7.07 -4.70
CA TYR A 336 -23.69 7.93 -5.58
C TYR A 336 -25.11 7.41 -5.84
N ASN A 337 -25.55 6.40 -5.08
CA ASN A 337 -26.88 5.80 -5.21
C ASN A 337 -27.21 5.39 -6.67
N ILE A 338 -26.30 4.66 -7.31
CA ILE A 338 -26.43 4.19 -8.70
C ILE A 338 -26.90 2.75 -8.71
N LYS A 339 -27.98 2.46 -9.44
CA LYS A 339 -28.41 1.09 -9.74
C LYS A 339 -27.69 0.61 -10.98
N PHE A 340 -26.97 -0.51 -10.88
CA PHE A 340 -26.38 -1.18 -12.03
C PHE A 340 -27.46 -1.61 -13.03
N SER A 341 -27.14 -1.45 -14.32
CA SER A 341 -27.92 -1.99 -15.43
C SER A 341 -27.74 -3.50 -15.59
N LEU A 342 -26.70 -4.09 -14.99
CA LEU A 342 -26.50 -5.53 -14.97
C LEU A 342 -27.62 -6.22 -14.18
N PRO A 343 -28.19 -7.33 -14.70
CA PRO A 343 -29.12 -8.13 -13.93
C PRO A 343 -28.42 -8.81 -12.75
N GLU A 344 -29.20 -9.25 -11.75
CA GLU A 344 -28.66 -9.97 -10.59
C GLU A 344 -27.83 -11.21 -10.98
N SER A 345 -28.18 -11.89 -12.08
CA SER A 345 -27.39 -13.02 -12.62
C SER A 345 -25.97 -12.63 -13.04
N GLY A 346 -25.78 -11.40 -13.53
CA GLY A 346 -24.46 -10.85 -13.86
C GLY A 346 -23.67 -10.54 -12.60
N LEU A 347 -24.29 -9.89 -11.62
CA LEU A 347 -23.67 -9.54 -10.34
C LEU A 347 -23.31 -10.77 -9.49
N LYS A 348 -24.08 -11.87 -9.60
CA LYS A 348 -23.78 -13.14 -8.92
C LYS A 348 -22.41 -13.72 -9.28
N LYS A 349 -21.85 -13.38 -10.45
CA LYS A 349 -20.48 -13.77 -10.83
C LYS A 349 -19.43 -13.21 -9.86
N ILE A 350 -19.72 -12.11 -9.16
CA ILE A 350 -18.82 -11.55 -8.14
C ILE A 350 -18.71 -12.48 -6.93
N VAL A 351 -19.76 -13.26 -6.60
CA VAL A 351 -19.76 -14.18 -5.45
C VAL A 351 -18.76 -15.33 -5.60
N SER A 352 -18.37 -15.65 -6.84
CA SER A 352 -17.31 -16.63 -7.11
C SER A 352 -15.90 -16.07 -7.00
N ILE A 353 -15.75 -14.75 -6.87
CA ILE A 353 -14.44 -14.09 -6.73
C ILE A 353 -14.07 -14.11 -5.26
N ASP A 354 -12.94 -14.74 -4.92
CA ASP A 354 -12.54 -14.97 -3.53
C ASP A 354 -11.91 -13.71 -2.91
N ASP A 355 -12.72 -12.66 -2.76
CA ASP A 355 -12.31 -11.37 -2.19
C ASP A 355 -13.34 -10.85 -1.18
N CYS A 356 -12.87 -10.62 0.06
CA CYS A 356 -13.73 -10.22 1.16
C CYS A 356 -14.35 -8.83 0.96
N ILE A 357 -13.60 -7.87 0.39
CA ILE A 357 -14.09 -6.50 0.19
C ILE A 357 -15.20 -6.51 -0.86
N CYS A 358 -15.01 -7.23 -1.97
CA CYS A 358 -16.03 -7.40 -3.00
C CYS A 358 -17.31 -7.98 -2.43
N HIS A 359 -17.24 -9.06 -1.64
CA HIS A 359 -18.42 -9.67 -1.02
C HIS A 359 -19.16 -8.74 -0.07
N VAL A 360 -18.41 -8.00 0.75
CA VAL A 360 -18.97 -7.03 1.70
C VAL A 360 -19.68 -5.90 0.95
N LEU A 361 -19.02 -5.28 -0.02
CA LEU A 361 -19.60 -4.19 -0.81
C LEU A 361 -20.79 -4.67 -1.64
N LEU A 362 -20.75 -5.90 -2.16
CA LEU A 362 -21.86 -6.50 -2.88
C LEU A 362 -23.07 -6.75 -1.97
N PHE A 363 -22.83 -7.15 -0.72
CA PHE A 363 -23.89 -7.34 0.27
C PHE A 363 -24.57 -6.01 0.65
N GLU A 364 -23.78 -4.96 0.85
CA GLU A 364 -24.28 -3.61 1.12
C GLU A 364 -25.08 -3.07 -0.09
N TYR A 365 -24.53 -3.22 -1.30
CA TYR A 365 -25.21 -2.84 -2.53
C TYR A 365 -26.54 -3.59 -2.72
N ALA A 366 -26.56 -4.91 -2.50
CA ALA A 366 -27.77 -5.71 -2.58
C ALA A 366 -28.82 -5.32 -1.52
N THR A 367 -28.36 -4.86 -0.35
CA THR A 367 -29.24 -4.36 0.71
C THR A 367 -29.84 -2.99 0.34
N LEU A 368 -29.03 -2.08 -0.20
CA LEU A 368 -29.46 -0.74 -0.65
C LEU A 368 -30.56 -0.81 -1.74
N TRP A 369 -30.42 -1.74 -2.68
CA TRP A 369 -31.34 -1.87 -3.83
C TRP A 369 -32.37 -3.01 -3.69
N GLU A 370 -32.51 -3.58 -2.49
CA GLU A 370 -33.47 -4.65 -2.18
C GLU A 370 -33.37 -5.88 -3.11
N LEU A 371 -32.15 -6.23 -3.53
CA LEU A 371 -31.86 -7.36 -4.42
C LEU A 371 -31.83 -8.67 -3.64
N SER A 372 -33.03 -9.21 -3.35
CA SER A 372 -33.23 -10.38 -2.49
C SER A 372 -32.42 -11.61 -2.94
N THR A 373 -32.44 -11.97 -4.23
CA THR A 373 -31.80 -13.21 -4.68
C THR A 373 -30.27 -13.13 -4.61
N LEU A 374 -29.69 -11.95 -4.87
CA LEU A 374 -28.27 -11.68 -4.73
C LEU A 374 -27.86 -11.67 -3.24
N ARG A 375 -28.66 -11.04 -2.39
CA ARG A 375 -28.42 -10.98 -0.95
C ARG A 375 -28.42 -12.37 -0.32
N GLU A 376 -29.40 -13.22 -0.68
CA GLU A 376 -29.46 -14.62 -0.23
C GLU A 376 -28.23 -15.41 -0.66
N GLU A 377 -27.70 -15.18 -1.87
CA GLU A 377 -26.53 -15.90 -2.36
C GLU A 377 -25.27 -15.56 -1.56
N ILE A 378 -25.07 -14.28 -1.23
CA ILE A 378 -23.94 -13.84 -0.39
C ILE A 378 -24.12 -14.35 1.04
N GLN A 379 -25.35 -14.37 1.57
CA GLN A 379 -25.64 -14.97 2.87
C GLN A 379 -25.35 -16.47 2.89
N LYS A 380 -25.68 -17.21 1.81
CA LYS A 380 -25.31 -18.63 1.67
C LYS A 380 -23.80 -18.80 1.67
N ARG A 381 -23.06 -17.99 0.90
CA ARG A 381 -21.59 -18.00 0.90
C ARG A 381 -21.02 -17.77 2.31
N ALA A 382 -21.50 -16.74 3.01
CA ALA A 382 -21.08 -16.44 4.37
C ALA A 382 -21.45 -17.57 5.34
N ASN A 383 -22.66 -18.14 5.26
CA ASN A 383 -23.09 -19.23 6.14
C ASN A 383 -22.36 -20.54 5.86
N ASN A 384 -21.91 -20.79 4.63
CA ASN A 384 -21.08 -21.94 4.31
C ASN A 384 -19.73 -21.90 5.04
N LEU A 385 -19.19 -20.71 5.34
CA LEU A 385 -17.95 -20.57 6.12
C LEU A 385 -18.09 -21.12 7.55
N LYS A 386 -19.32 -21.20 8.12
CA LYS A 386 -19.57 -21.80 9.45
C LYS A 386 -19.15 -23.27 9.54
N LYS A 387 -19.10 -23.96 8.40
CA LYS A 387 -18.72 -25.37 8.30
C LYS A 387 -17.21 -25.57 8.23
N LEU A 388 -16.46 -24.49 7.98
CA LEU A 388 -15.01 -24.50 7.88
C LEU A 388 -14.37 -24.13 9.21
N ASP A 389 -13.06 -24.28 9.32
CA ASP A 389 -12.30 -23.90 10.50
C ASP A 389 -12.07 -22.38 10.58
N SER A 390 -11.36 -21.91 11.62
CA SER A 390 -11.07 -20.48 11.78
C SER A 390 -10.15 -19.95 10.69
N ILE A 391 -9.21 -20.76 10.19
CA ILE A 391 -8.22 -20.34 9.19
C ILE A 391 -8.92 -20.00 7.88
N ASP A 392 -9.92 -20.78 7.48
CA ASP A 392 -10.73 -20.50 6.29
C ASP A 392 -11.73 -19.34 6.49
N GLN A 393 -12.10 -19.06 7.75
CA GLN A 393 -13.03 -17.97 8.09
C GLN A 393 -12.32 -16.60 8.13
N ASP A 394 -11.09 -16.55 8.64
CA ASP A 394 -10.38 -15.32 8.94
C ASP A 394 -10.18 -14.40 7.73
N PRO A 395 -9.85 -14.87 6.51
CA PRO A 395 -9.80 -14.02 5.32
C PRO A 395 -11.12 -13.29 5.01
N PHE A 396 -12.25 -13.83 5.48
CA PHE A 396 -13.61 -13.31 5.29
C PHE A 396 -14.22 -12.73 6.56
N TRP A 397 -13.41 -12.43 7.58
CA TRP A 397 -13.90 -11.98 8.88
C TRP A 397 -14.84 -10.76 8.78
N LEU A 398 -14.61 -9.85 7.84
CA LEU A 398 -15.44 -8.65 7.67
C LEU A 398 -16.81 -8.99 7.05
N LEU A 399 -16.85 -9.94 6.11
CA LEU A 399 -18.11 -10.46 5.58
C LEU A 399 -18.90 -11.20 6.67
N ILE A 400 -18.21 -12.06 7.42
CA ILE A 400 -18.78 -12.78 8.57
C ILE A 400 -19.35 -11.78 9.59
N TYR A 401 -18.58 -10.74 9.92
CA TYR A 401 -19.03 -9.66 10.81
C TYR A 401 -20.28 -8.97 10.28
N GLN A 402 -20.38 -8.73 8.97
CA GLN A 402 -21.53 -8.05 8.38
C GLN A 402 -22.78 -8.95 8.40
N VAL A 403 -22.64 -10.22 8.02
CA VAL A 403 -23.76 -11.14 7.79
C VAL A 403 -24.22 -11.88 9.04
N TRP A 404 -23.30 -12.44 9.83
CA TRP A 404 -23.68 -13.36 10.92
C TRP A 404 -24.25 -12.63 12.13
N PRO A 405 -25.34 -13.12 12.75
CA PRO A 405 -25.83 -12.58 14.01
C PRO A 405 -24.85 -12.86 15.16
N VAL A 406 -24.99 -12.10 16.26
CA VAL A 406 -24.11 -12.21 17.43
C VAL A 406 -23.94 -13.64 17.96
N PRO A 407 -25.00 -14.48 18.11
CA PRO A 407 -24.84 -15.85 18.61
C PRO A 407 -23.92 -16.73 17.74
N ASP A 408 -23.93 -16.51 16.42
CA ASP A 408 -23.10 -17.29 15.50
C ASP A 408 -21.62 -16.88 15.58
N LEU A 409 -21.34 -15.64 15.95
CA LEU A 409 -19.97 -15.14 16.16
C LEU A 409 -19.37 -15.62 17.49
N GLN A 410 -20.18 -15.81 18.54
CA GLN A 410 -19.69 -16.10 19.89
C GLN A 410 -18.80 -17.35 20.00
N LYS A 411 -19.00 -18.33 19.11
CA LYS A 411 -18.28 -19.61 19.18
C LYS A 411 -16.79 -19.48 18.85
N ASN A 412 -16.47 -18.79 17.74
CA ASN A 412 -15.10 -18.71 17.20
C ASN A 412 -14.56 -17.28 17.11
N HIS A 413 -15.43 -16.27 17.24
CA HIS A 413 -15.14 -14.86 16.94
C HIS A 413 -15.63 -13.95 18.09
N SER A 414 -15.22 -14.25 19.33
CA SER A 414 -15.74 -13.58 20.53
C SER A 414 -15.59 -12.05 20.49
N LEU A 415 -14.42 -11.53 20.06
CA LEU A 415 -14.21 -10.09 19.92
C LEU A 415 -15.18 -9.48 18.90
N LEU A 416 -15.39 -10.13 17.76
CA LEU A 416 -16.33 -9.65 16.74
C LEU A 416 -17.77 -9.66 17.27
N ALA A 417 -18.15 -10.69 18.05
CA ALA A 417 -19.45 -10.75 18.71
C ALA A 417 -19.66 -9.59 19.68
N GLU A 418 -18.65 -9.26 20.51
CA GLU A 418 -18.69 -8.14 21.44
C GLU A 418 -18.80 -6.79 20.72
N LEU A 419 -18.02 -6.59 19.66
CA LEU A 419 -18.08 -5.36 18.85
C LEU A 419 -19.45 -5.21 18.19
N LYS A 420 -20.01 -6.29 17.64
CA LYS A 420 -21.34 -6.28 17.02
C LYS A 420 -22.45 -6.02 18.04
N ALA A 421 -22.38 -6.60 19.23
CA ALA A 421 -23.32 -6.33 20.33
C ALA A 421 -23.30 -4.85 20.76
N LYS A 422 -22.14 -4.19 20.67
CA LYS A 422 -21.99 -2.74 20.92
C LYS A 422 -22.34 -1.86 19.71
N LYS A 423 -22.89 -2.44 18.63
CA LYS A 423 -23.21 -1.74 17.38
C LYS A 423 -22.02 -1.03 16.74
N PHE A 424 -20.81 -1.58 16.90
CA PHE A 424 -19.64 -1.08 16.19
C PHE A 424 -19.82 -1.31 14.68
N SER A 425 -19.31 -0.41 13.85
CA SER A 425 -19.28 -0.63 12.40
C SER A 425 -17.87 -0.41 11.86
N PHE A 426 -17.37 -1.42 11.15
CA PHE A 426 -16.12 -1.33 10.41
C PHE A 426 -16.25 -0.55 9.11
N ILE A 427 -17.49 -0.38 8.61
CA ILE A 427 -17.79 0.24 7.34
C ILE A 427 -18.66 1.47 7.59
N ARG A 428 -18.29 2.58 6.97
CA ARG A 428 -19.13 3.78 6.93
C ARG A 428 -19.06 4.32 5.52
N PHE A 429 -20.20 4.34 4.84
CA PHE A 429 -20.37 5.16 3.65
C PHE A 429 -20.75 6.55 4.17
N GLN A 430 -19.97 7.57 3.81
CA GLN A 430 -20.34 8.94 4.13
C GLN A 430 -21.65 9.25 3.40
N SER A 431 -22.69 9.55 4.19
CA SER A 431 -23.97 10.09 3.73
C SER A 431 -23.83 11.54 3.32
#